data_AF-A0A1A2DEH3-F1
#
_entry.id   AF-A0A1A2DEH3-F1
#
_cell.length_a   1.000
_cell.length_b   1.000
_cell.length_c   1.000
_cell.angle_alpha   90.00
_cell.angle_beta   90.00
_cell.angle_gamma   90.00
#
_symmetry.space_group_name_H-M   'P 1'
#
loop_
_entity.id
_entity.type
_entity.pdbx_description
1 polymer ?
#
loop_
_entity_poly.entity_id
_entity_poly.type
_entity_poly.pdbx_seq_one_letter_code
_entity_poly.pdbx_strand_id
1 'polypeptide(L)' 'MSGPARENPETCSAVITDGQRRWASEKAGGLGPTPPDGVGIRCEKPGPVQFAFVLPQDAVPDALDVTSADGRLLARMML' A
#
# COMPACT_ATOMS: atom_id res chain seq x y z
N MET A 1 -22.24 -9.00 -21.32
CA MET A 1 -21.00 -8.86 -22.12
C MET A 1 -19.83 -8.76 -21.16
N SER A 2 -19.08 -9.85 -20.98
CA SER A 2 -17.83 -9.84 -20.20
C SER A 2 -16.75 -9.29 -21.12
N GLY A 3 -16.38 -8.02 -20.92
CA GLY A 3 -15.22 -7.43 -21.62
C GLY A 3 -13.93 -8.16 -21.24
N PRO A 4 -12.85 -8.00 -22.02
CA PRO A 4 -11.58 -8.63 -21.69
C PRO A 4 -11.19 -8.23 -20.27
N ALA A 5 -10.62 -9.16 -19.51
CA ALA A 5 -10.00 -8.82 -18.23
C ALA A 5 -9.03 -7.67 -18.52
N ARG A 6 -9.36 -6.45 -18.06
CA ARG A 6 -8.36 -5.38 -18.08
C ARG A 6 -7.16 -5.95 -17.36
N GLU A 7 -6.02 -5.99 -18.06
CA GLU A 7 -4.73 -6.34 -17.48
C GLU A 7 -4.66 -5.67 -16.12
N ASN A 8 -4.35 -6.50 -15.12
CA ASN A 8 -4.71 -6.29 -13.73
C ASN A 8 -4.43 -4.82 -13.30
N PRO A 9 -5.45 -4.05 -12.92
CA PRO A 9 -5.29 -2.64 -12.62
C PRO A 9 -4.23 -2.46 -11.53
N GLU A 10 -3.18 -1.68 -11.80
CA GLU A 10 -2.01 -1.55 -10.92
C GLU A 10 -2.44 -1.22 -9.49
N THR A 11 -2.31 -2.21 -8.63
CA THR A 11 -2.57 -2.05 -7.20
C THR A 11 -1.40 -1.34 -6.55
N CYS A 12 -1.70 -0.41 -5.66
CA CYS A 12 -0.70 0.16 -4.77
C CYS A 12 -0.24 -0.89 -3.76
N SER A 13 1.06 -0.95 -3.54
CA SER A 13 1.63 -1.52 -2.33
C SER A 13 2.31 -0.40 -1.55
N ALA A 14 2.52 -0.62 -0.26
CA ALA A 14 3.27 0.32 0.54
C ALA A 14 4.30 -0.41 1.40
N VAL A 15 5.43 0.27 1.64
CA VAL A 15 6.53 -0.21 2.47
C VAL A 15 6.87 0.89 3.46
N ILE A 16 6.78 0.57 4.75
CA ILE A 16 7.23 1.45 5.82
C ILE A 16 8.64 1.04 6.26
N THR A 17 9.48 2.00 6.63
CA THR A 17 10.89 1.77 6.97
C THR A 17 11.35 2.64 8.13
N ASP A 18 12.34 2.16 8.89
CA ASP A 18 13.07 2.90 9.94
C ASP A 18 14.51 3.24 9.52
N GLY A 19 14.78 3.21 8.21
CA GLY A 19 16.12 3.37 7.63
C GLY A 19 17.02 2.12 7.67
N GLN A 20 16.68 1.10 8.46
CA GLN A 20 17.44 -0.16 8.56
C GLN A 20 16.63 -1.38 8.11
N ARG A 21 15.35 -1.41 8.46
CA ARG A 21 14.38 -2.48 8.23
C ARG A 21 13.23 -1.94 7.38
N ARG A 22 12.56 -2.86 6.69
CA ARG A 22 11.43 -2.56 5.80
C ARG A 22 10.30 -3.55 6.06
N TRP A 23 9.08 -3.04 6.13
CA TRP A 23 7.87 -3.84 6.35
C TRP A 23 6.85 -3.52 5.26
N ALA A 24 6.41 -4.56 4.55
CA ALA A 24 5.37 -4.43 3.55
C ALA A 24 4.01 -4.25 4.23
N SER A 25 3.13 -3.51 3.57
CA SER A 25 1.74 -3.38 3.99
C SER A 25 1.02 -4.73 3.96
N GLU A 26 0.09 -4.91 4.89
CA GLU A 26 -0.84 -6.03 4.91
C GLU A 26 -1.59 -6.14 3.57
N LYS A 27 -1.82 -7.37 3.13
CA LYS A 27 -2.67 -7.64 1.96
C LYS A 27 -4.15 -7.62 2.35
N ALA A 28 -5.03 -7.61 1.34
CA ALA A 28 -6.46 -7.75 1.58
C ALA A 28 -6.76 -8.98 2.47
N GLY A 29 -7.49 -8.76 3.57
CA GLY A 29 -7.79 -9.80 4.57
C GLY A 29 -6.72 -10.00 5.66
N GLY A 30 -5.66 -9.18 5.69
CA GLY A 30 -4.67 -9.14 6.77
C GLY A 30 -5.20 -8.49 8.05
N LEU A 31 -4.32 -8.17 8.99
CA LEU A 31 -4.67 -7.65 10.32
C LEU A 31 -5.16 -6.18 10.32
N GLY A 32 -5.42 -5.60 9.15
CA GLY A 32 -5.84 -4.22 8.99
C GLY A 32 -7.34 -3.99 9.24
N PRO A 33 -7.74 -2.77 9.62
CA PRO A 33 -9.14 -2.41 9.70
C PRO A 33 -9.80 -2.48 8.32
N THR A 34 -11.09 -2.83 8.29
CA THR A 34 -11.89 -2.75 7.07
C THR A 34 -11.83 -1.34 6.49
N PRO A 35 -11.43 -1.16 5.22
CA PRO A 35 -11.38 0.16 4.61
C PRO A 35 -12.78 0.82 4.58
N PRO A 36 -12.88 2.13 4.86
CA PRO A 36 -14.10 2.89 4.65
C PRO A 36 -14.58 2.84 3.20
N ASP A 37 -15.85 3.17 2.98
CA ASP A 37 -16.42 3.25 1.63
C ASP A 37 -15.64 4.21 0.74
N GLY A 38 -15.37 3.78 -0.51
CA GLY A 38 -14.61 4.55 -1.49
C GLY A 38 -13.08 4.50 -1.32
N VAL A 39 -12.57 3.86 -0.26
CA VAL A 39 -11.14 3.61 -0.09
C VAL A 39 -10.75 2.36 -0.89
N GLY A 40 -9.75 2.51 -1.74
CA GLY A 40 -9.28 1.45 -2.63
C GLY A 40 -7.80 1.13 -2.45
N ILE A 41 -7.36 0.13 -3.21
CA ILE A 41 -5.94 -0.25 -3.34
C ILE A 41 -5.42 0.04 -4.75
N ARG A 42 -6.11 0.85 -5.55
CA ARG A 42 -5.79 1.08 -6.96
C ARG A 42 -5.02 2.38 -7.12
N CYS A 43 -3.84 2.31 -7.72
CA CYS A 43 -2.98 3.48 -7.93
C CYS A 43 -3.37 4.30 -9.17
N GLU A 44 -4.13 3.69 -10.08
CA GLU A 44 -4.47 4.28 -11.37
C GLU A 44 -5.67 5.24 -11.33
N LYS A 45 -6.38 5.28 -10.21
CA LYS A 45 -7.56 6.13 -10.03
C LYS A 45 -7.32 7.09 -8.87
N PRO A 46 -7.63 8.38 -9.05
CA PRO A 46 -7.69 9.31 -7.93
C PRO A 46 -8.66 8.80 -6.86
N GLY A 47 -8.25 8.88 -5.61
CA GLY A 47 -9.07 8.47 -4.48
C GLY A 47 -8.23 8.17 -3.25
N PRO A 48 -8.86 8.03 -2.08
CA PRO A 48 -8.17 7.63 -0.87
C PRO A 48 -7.68 6.18 -0.97
N VAL A 49 -6.46 5.96 -0.50
CA VAL A 49 -5.87 4.63 -0.33
C VAL A 49 -5.53 4.44 1.15
N GLN A 50 -5.66 3.21 1.64
CA GLN A 50 -5.34 2.86 3.02
C GLN A 50 -4.43 1.64 3.04
N PHE A 51 -3.38 1.74 3.86
CA PHE A 51 -2.43 0.66 4.11
C PHE A 51 -2.39 0.39 5.61
N ALA A 52 -2.28 -0.88 5.98
CA ALA A 52 -2.04 -1.30 7.35
C ALA A 52 -0.67 -1.99 7.42
N PHE A 53 0.01 -1.87 8.55
CA PHE A 53 1.33 -2.44 8.75
C PHE A 53 1.42 -3.11 10.12
N VAL A 54 2.15 -4.21 10.19
CA VAL A 54 2.51 -4.88 11.44
C VAL A 54 4.00 -4.71 11.65
N LEU A 55 4.38 -4.03 12.74
CA LEU A 55 5.76 -3.74 13.08
C LEU A 55 6.11 -4.30 14.47
N PRO A 56 7.39 -4.61 14.72
CA PRO A 56 7.90 -4.78 16.07
C PRO A 56 7.66 -3.53 16.93
N GLN A 57 7.46 -3.72 18.24
CA GLN A 57 7.16 -2.62 19.16
C GLN A 57 8.30 -1.58 19.27
N ASP A 58 9.54 -1.99 19.01
CA ASP A 58 10.74 -1.15 19.02
C ASP A 58 10.98 -0.41 17.70
N ALA A 59 10.16 -0.61 16.67
CA ALA A 59 10.33 0.06 15.40
C ALA A 59 9.98 1.56 15.51
N VAL A 60 10.85 2.41 14.96
CA VAL A 60 10.65 3.86 14.84
C VAL A 60 10.70 4.25 13.37
N PRO A 61 9.58 4.18 12.64
CA PRO A 61 9.56 4.51 11.21
C PRO A 61 9.93 5.97 10.91
N ASP A 62 10.66 6.19 9.83
CA ASP A 62 11.05 7.51 9.33
C ASP A 62 10.49 7.82 7.93
N ALA A 63 10.09 6.79 7.18
CA ALA A 63 9.53 6.96 5.84
C ALA A 63 8.52 5.88 5.45
N LEU A 64 7.64 6.27 4.54
CA LEU A 64 6.64 5.43 3.88
C LEU A 64 6.78 5.57 2.36
N ASP A 65 7.05 4.46 1.70
CA ASP A 65 7.11 4.35 0.24
C ASP A 65 5.83 3.73 -0.30
N VAL A 66 5.20 4.38 -1.28
CA VAL A 66 4.09 3.82 -2.05
C VAL A 66 4.63 3.41 -3.40
N THR A 67 4.42 2.15 -3.77
CA THR A 67 4.87 1.58 -5.05
C THR A 67 3.70 1.07 -5.86
N SER A 68 3.85 1.05 -7.18
CA SER A 68 2.98 0.23 -8.04
C SER A 68 3.25 -1.27 -7.82
N ALA A 69 2.37 -2.10 -8.38
CA ALA A 69 2.45 -3.56 -8.24
C ALA A 69 3.74 -4.16 -8.84
N ASP A 70 4.36 -3.47 -9.80
CA ASP A 70 5.65 -3.83 -10.42
C ASP A 70 6.87 -3.31 -9.62
N GLY A 71 6.65 -2.60 -8.51
CA GLY A 71 7.70 -2.12 -7.61
C GLY A 71 8.25 -0.73 -7.95
N ARG A 72 7.72 -0.02 -8.95
CA ARG A 72 8.12 1.38 -9.20
C ARG A 72 7.65 2.29 -8.06
N LEU A 73 8.54 3.15 -7.56
CA LEU A 73 8.25 4.14 -6.53
C LEU A 73 7.32 5.23 -7.10
N LEU A 74 6.17 5.42 -6.48
CA LEU A 74 5.18 6.43 -6.86
C LEU A 74 5.25 7.65 -5.94
N ALA A 75 5.44 7.42 -4.64
CA ALA A 75 5.58 8.48 -3.64
C ALA A 75 6.44 8.01 -2.47
N ARG A 76 7.16 8.95 -1.86
CA ARG A 76 7.80 8.81 -0.55
C ARG A 76 7.29 9.89 0.37
N MET A 77 6.84 9.48 1.56
CA MET A 77 6.44 10.37 2.64
C MET A 77 7.42 10.22 3.79
N MET A 78 7.88 11.33 4.34
CA MET A 78 8.68 11.37 5.56
C MET A 78 7.75 11.50 6.76
N LEU A 79 8.07 10.81 7.86
CA LEU A 79 7.24 10.74 9.07
C LEU A 79 7.81 11.59 10.22
#